data_AF-A0A6C0D3W9-F1
#
_entry.id   AF-A0A6C0D3W9-F1
#
_cell.length_a   1.000
_cell.length_b   1.000
_cell.length_c   1.000
_cell.angle_alpha   90.00
_cell.angle_beta   90.00
_cell.angle_gamma   90.00
#
_symmetry.space_group_name_H-M   'P 1'
#
loop_
_entity.id
_entity.type
_entity.pdbx_description
1 polymer ?
#
loop_
_entity_poly.entity_id
_entity_poly.type
_entity_poly.pdbx_seq_one_letter_code
_entity_poly.pdbx_strand_id
1 'polypeptide(L)'
;MDFHNKPRSLVLYHSEVHSRFITFTDVSATSTTFTTNDVTLPQLIDGEYTRILNDSNTVLHSVGYIKMSLYTDASGTVFAQDSSGNPIDNKLVTTTLYTYPYTDICGNLWDGYLTTYFSDGTYFGNNDTNDSAYWYTFEGLNQPPVQYT
;
A
#
# COMPACT_ATOMS: atom_id res chain seq x y z
N MET A 1 -6.36 1.05 -31.59
CA MET A 1 -6.77 1.32 -30.21
C MET A 1 -6.03 0.33 -29.36
N ASP A 2 -4.93 0.77 -28.75
CA ASP A 2 -4.02 -0.11 -28.04
C ASP A 2 -4.08 0.23 -26.55
N PHE A 3 -4.65 -0.67 -25.76
CA PHE A 3 -4.75 -0.55 -24.32
C PHE A 3 -3.37 -0.84 -23.74
N HIS A 4 -2.62 0.21 -23.38
CA HIS A 4 -1.38 0.06 -22.62
C HIS A 4 -1.70 -0.42 -21.19
N ASN A 5 -1.72 -1.75 -21.01
CA ASN A 5 -1.52 -2.40 -19.73
C ASN A 5 -0.11 -2.07 -19.23
N LYS A 6 -0.03 -1.20 -18.22
CA LYS A 6 1.22 -0.94 -17.51
C LYS A 6 1.36 -1.97 -16.37
N PRO A 7 2.56 -2.53 -16.15
CA PRO A 7 2.81 -3.46 -15.05
C PRO A 7 2.54 -2.78 -13.69
N ARG A 8 1.84 -3.48 -12.78
CA ARG A 8 1.64 -3.05 -11.39
C ARG A 8 2.72 -3.71 -10.55
N SER A 9 3.60 -2.92 -9.93
CA SER A 9 4.76 -3.44 -9.17
C SER A 9 4.69 -3.03 -7.71
N LEU A 10 5.16 -3.91 -6.83
CA LEU A 10 5.45 -3.63 -5.43
C LEU A 10 6.97 -3.51 -5.28
N VAL A 11 7.45 -2.38 -4.75
CA VAL A 11 8.88 -2.12 -4.57
C VAL A 11 9.14 -1.90 -3.09
N LEU A 12 9.80 -2.88 -2.46
CA LEU A 12 10.35 -2.76 -1.11
C LEU A 12 11.87 -2.60 -1.25
N TYR A 13 12.40 -1.47 -0.78
CA TYR A 13 13.82 -1.17 -0.85
C TYR A 13 14.48 -1.49 0.50
N HIS A 14 15.47 -2.39 0.48
CA HIS A 14 16.36 -2.63 1.61
C HIS A 14 17.77 -2.14 1.25
N SER A 15 18.38 -1.32 2.11
CA SER A 15 19.50 -0.45 1.73
C SER A 15 20.89 -1.08 1.69
N GLU A 16 21.07 -2.39 1.91
CA GLU A 16 22.44 -2.90 2.07
C GLU A 16 22.92 -3.96 1.07
N VAL A 17 22.09 -4.81 0.47
CA VAL A 17 22.59 -5.70 -0.61
C VAL A 17 21.45 -6.31 -1.46
N HIS A 18 21.50 -6.05 -2.76
CA HIS A 18 20.66 -6.62 -3.84
C HIS A 18 19.17 -6.24 -3.78
N SER A 19 18.76 -5.39 -4.72
CA SER A 19 17.35 -5.08 -4.98
C SER A 19 16.52 -6.33 -5.24
N ARG A 20 15.36 -6.45 -4.58
CA ARG A 20 14.32 -7.41 -4.95
C ARG A 20 13.11 -6.67 -5.48
N PHE A 21 12.75 -6.97 -6.72
CA PHE A 21 11.58 -6.43 -7.40
C PHE A 21 10.44 -7.46 -7.29
N ILE A 22 9.27 -7.05 -6.82
CA ILE A 22 8.06 -7.87 -6.95
C ILE A 22 7.15 -7.20 -7.98
N THR A 23 7.02 -7.80 -9.16
CA THR A 23 6.12 -7.34 -10.22
C THR A 23 4.88 -8.20 -10.20
N PHE A 24 3.68 -7.60 -10.14
CA PHE A 24 2.43 -8.34 -10.36
C PHE A 24 2.20 -8.42 -11.88
N THR A 25 2.32 -9.62 -12.45
CA THR A 25 1.91 -9.88 -13.83
C THR A 25 0.40 -9.82 -13.98
N ASP A 26 -0.07 -9.27 -15.11
CA ASP A 26 -1.48 -9.24 -15.52
C ASP A 26 -2.18 -10.59 -15.29
N VAL A 27 -3.00 -10.69 -14.25
CA VAL A 27 -4.08 -11.68 -14.23
C VAL A 27 -5.28 -11.02 -14.91
N SER A 28 -5.37 -11.23 -16.22
CA SER A 28 -6.64 -11.03 -16.94
C SER A 28 -7.70 -11.81 -16.18
N ALA A 29 -8.74 -11.12 -15.68
CA ALA A 29 -9.81 -11.71 -14.90
C ALA A 29 -10.54 -12.79 -15.73
N THR A 30 -10.02 -14.00 -15.69
CA THR A 30 -10.71 -15.18 -16.15
C THR A 30 -11.37 -15.72 -14.91
N SER A 31 -12.69 -15.63 -14.86
CA SER A 31 -13.52 -16.20 -13.80
C SER A 31 -13.19 -17.69 -13.66
N THR A 32 -12.31 -18.01 -12.71
CA THR A 32 -12.13 -19.35 -12.18
C THR A 32 -12.54 -19.28 -10.72
N THR A 33 -13.56 -20.05 -10.38
CA THR A 33 -13.96 -20.34 -9.00
C THR A 33 -12.74 -20.58 -8.12
N PHE A 34 -12.41 -19.61 -7.26
CA PHE A 34 -11.33 -19.72 -6.30
C PHE A 34 -11.73 -20.70 -5.19
N THR A 35 -11.22 -21.93 -5.27
CA THR A 35 -11.06 -22.78 -4.09
C THR A 35 -9.75 -22.37 -3.41
N THR A 36 -9.89 -21.61 -2.32
CA THR A 36 -8.98 -21.40 -1.17
C THR A 36 -7.51 -21.84 -1.31
N ASN A 37 -6.59 -20.90 -1.02
CA ASN A 37 -5.15 -21.07 -0.69
C ASN A 37 -4.15 -21.15 -1.87
N ASP A 38 -3.89 -20.05 -2.59
CA ASP A 38 -2.69 -20.00 -3.45
C ASP A 38 -1.52 -19.28 -2.74
N VAL A 39 -0.47 -20.06 -2.51
CA VAL A 39 0.64 -19.90 -1.56
C VAL A 39 1.94 -19.73 -2.34
N THR A 40 2.12 -18.59 -3.01
CA THR A 40 3.41 -18.28 -3.66
C THR A 40 3.85 -16.82 -3.57
N LEU A 41 3.07 -15.91 -2.98
CA LEU A 41 3.55 -14.55 -2.69
C LEU A 41 4.56 -14.61 -1.54
N PRO A 42 5.82 -14.15 -1.74
CA PRO A 42 6.74 -13.98 -0.65
C PRO A 42 6.14 -12.99 0.35
N GLN A 43 6.23 -13.31 1.65
CA GLN A 43 5.81 -12.38 2.68
C GLN A 43 6.55 -11.05 2.51
N LEU A 44 5.82 -9.95 2.61
CA LEU A 44 6.43 -8.63 2.69
C LEU A 44 7.21 -8.54 4.00
N ILE A 45 8.53 -8.38 3.87
CA ILE A 45 9.46 -8.28 4.99
C ILE A 45 10.13 -6.90 4.94
N ASP A 46 9.89 -6.06 5.94
CA ASP A 46 10.71 -4.88 6.24
C ASP A 46 10.44 -4.31 7.64
N GLY A 47 11.29 -3.38 8.10
CA GLY A 47 11.42 -2.92 9.48
C GLY A 47 10.51 -1.77 9.96
N GLU A 48 9.69 -1.15 9.09
CA GLU A 48 8.78 -0.04 9.45
C GLU A 48 7.35 -0.30 8.91
N TYR A 49 6.33 0.33 9.51
CA TYR A 49 4.91 0.09 9.19
C TYR A 49 4.47 -1.38 9.29
N THR A 50 4.97 -2.07 10.33
CA THR A 50 4.79 -3.52 10.53
C THR A 50 3.32 -3.93 10.50
N ARG A 51 2.42 -3.09 11.01
CA ARG A 51 0.99 -3.40 11.05
C ARG A 51 0.37 -3.40 9.66
N ILE A 52 0.62 -2.35 8.87
CA ILE A 52 0.18 -2.27 7.48
C ILE A 52 0.73 -3.44 6.66
N LEU A 53 2.00 -3.81 6.87
CA LEU A 53 2.61 -4.95 6.18
C LEU A 53 1.95 -6.28 6.55
N ASN A 54 1.69 -6.53 7.83
CA ASN A 54 1.01 -7.73 8.29
C ASN A 54 -0.43 -7.83 7.76
N ASP A 55 -1.15 -6.71 7.79
CA ASP A 55 -2.51 -6.60 7.27
C ASP A 55 -2.54 -6.80 5.75
N SER A 56 -1.56 -6.21 5.04
CA SER A 56 -1.38 -6.36 3.58
C SER A 56 -1.09 -7.82 3.20
N ASN A 57 -0.18 -8.48 3.92
CA ASN A 57 0.09 -9.91 3.74
C ASN A 57 -1.21 -10.70 3.97
N THR A 58 -1.94 -10.43 5.04
CA THR A 58 -3.17 -11.15 5.38
C THR A 58 -4.22 -11.03 4.27
N VAL A 59 -4.50 -9.83 3.74
CA VAL A 59 -5.48 -9.67 2.66
C VAL A 59 -4.98 -10.20 1.32
N LEU A 60 -3.70 -10.08 1.00
CA LEU A 60 -3.14 -10.65 -0.22
C LEU A 60 -3.25 -12.18 -0.24
N HIS A 61 -3.03 -12.82 0.91
CA HIS A 61 -3.12 -14.28 1.05
C HIS A 61 -4.56 -14.80 1.21
N SER A 62 -5.54 -13.94 1.49
CA SER A 62 -6.95 -14.35 1.68
C SER A 62 -7.87 -13.91 0.53
N VAL A 63 -7.73 -12.68 0.05
CA VAL A 63 -8.59 -12.05 -0.96
C VAL A 63 -7.86 -11.90 -2.31
N GLY A 64 -6.52 -11.83 -2.31
CA GLY A 64 -5.71 -11.72 -3.53
C GLY A 64 -5.47 -10.29 -4.03
N TYR A 65 -6.01 -9.28 -3.35
CA TYR A 65 -5.79 -7.87 -3.64
C TYR A 65 -5.89 -7.02 -2.37
N ILE A 66 -5.42 -5.77 -2.45
CA ILE A 66 -5.57 -4.77 -1.38
C ILE A 66 -6.48 -3.66 -1.91
N LYS A 67 -7.66 -3.50 -1.28
CA LYS A 67 -8.39 -2.24 -1.38
C LYS A 67 -8.36 -1.55 -0.03
N MET A 68 -8.07 -0.26 -0.05
CA MET A 68 -7.84 0.56 1.12
C MET A 68 -8.88 1.67 1.18
N SER A 69 -9.46 1.85 2.37
CA SER A 69 -10.04 3.12 2.76
C SER A 69 -9.09 3.81 3.75
N LEU A 70 -8.92 5.12 3.60
CA LEU A 70 -8.04 5.92 4.45
C LEU A 70 -8.81 7.09 5.04
N TYR A 71 -8.61 7.34 6.32
CA TYR A 71 -9.37 8.28 7.14
C TYR A 71 -8.44 9.23 7.89
N THR A 72 -8.93 10.43 8.18
CA THR A 72 -8.26 11.39 9.06
C THR A 72 -8.77 11.32 10.50
N ASP A 73 -9.63 10.35 10.80
CA ASP A 73 -10.18 10.10 12.13
C ASP A 73 -10.21 8.61 12.47
N ALA A 74 -10.20 8.31 13.77
CA ALA A 74 -10.26 6.94 14.28
C ALA A 74 -11.67 6.31 14.13
N SER A 75 -12.70 7.12 13.91
CA SER A 75 -14.08 6.65 13.71
C SER A 75 -14.33 6.08 12.32
N GLY A 76 -13.45 6.35 11.35
CA GLY A 76 -13.61 5.89 9.98
C GLY A 76 -14.70 6.64 9.23
N THR A 77 -14.90 7.92 9.57
CA THR A 77 -16.01 8.74 9.05
C THR A 77 -15.56 9.83 8.11
N VAL A 78 -14.36 10.39 8.32
CA VAL A 78 -13.79 11.42 7.44
C VAL A 78 -12.64 10.81 6.64
N PHE A 79 -12.84 10.69 5.33
CA PHE A 79 -11.83 10.16 4.42
C PHE A 79 -10.68 11.14 4.20
N ALA A 80 -9.47 10.60 4.16
CA ALA A 80 -8.33 11.28 3.56
C ALA A 80 -8.55 11.44 2.04
N GLN A 81 -7.88 12.43 1.46
CA GLN A 81 -7.98 12.72 0.04
C GLN A 81 -6.74 12.24 -0.71
N ASP A 82 -6.94 11.77 -1.94
CA ASP A 82 -5.85 11.46 -2.86
C ASP A 82 -5.26 12.73 -3.52
N SER A 83 -4.26 12.54 -4.37
CA SER A 83 -3.60 13.61 -5.12
C SER A 83 -4.50 14.41 -6.08
N SER A 84 -5.74 13.95 -6.31
CA SER A 84 -6.76 14.66 -7.10
C SER A 84 -7.88 15.26 -6.24
N GLY A 85 -7.77 15.20 -4.91
CA GLY A 85 -8.78 15.71 -3.97
C GLY A 85 -9.98 14.77 -3.77
N ASN A 86 -9.93 13.54 -4.30
CA ASN A 86 -11.02 12.58 -4.14
C ASN A 86 -10.84 11.79 -2.85
N PRO A 87 -11.93 11.42 -2.15
CA PRO A 87 -11.87 10.51 -1.01
C PRO A 87 -11.18 9.19 -1.35
N ILE A 88 -10.31 8.73 -0.46
CA ILE A 88 -9.70 7.40 -0.52
C ILE A 88 -10.65 6.41 0.15
N ASP A 89 -11.71 6.04 -0.57
CA ASP A 89 -12.67 5.03 -0.14
C ASP A 89 -12.63 3.79 -1.04
N ASN A 90 -12.29 2.66 -0.44
CA ASN A 90 -12.18 1.34 -1.05
C ASN A 90 -11.37 1.34 -2.36
N LYS A 91 -10.29 2.11 -2.39
CA LYS A 91 -9.42 2.26 -3.56
C LYS A 91 -8.49 1.07 -3.70
N LEU A 92 -8.43 0.51 -4.90
CA LEU A 92 -7.54 -0.60 -5.22
C LEU A 92 -6.08 -0.10 -5.25
N VAL A 93 -5.29 -0.59 -4.31
CA VAL A 93 -3.86 -0.30 -4.18
C VAL A 93 -3.10 -1.05 -5.26
N THR A 94 -2.19 -0.36 -5.95
CA THR A 94 -1.29 -0.96 -6.94
C THR A 94 0.14 -1.07 -6.44
N THR A 95 0.58 -0.08 -5.67
CA THR A 95 1.96 0.05 -5.22
C THR A 95 1.99 0.83 -3.92
N THR A 96 2.78 0.38 -2.95
CA THR A 96 3.20 1.20 -1.81
C THR A 96 4.72 1.25 -1.80
N LEU A 97 5.27 2.45 -1.61
CA LEU A 97 6.70 2.74 -1.53
C LEU A 97 6.98 3.36 -0.17
N TYR A 98 8.07 2.97 0.47
CA TYR A 98 8.59 3.65 1.65
C TYR A 98 10.03 4.08 1.40
N THR A 99 10.34 5.31 1.80
CA THR A 99 11.69 5.86 1.82
C THR A 99 12.06 6.10 3.28
N TYR A 100 13.14 5.46 3.75
CA TYR A 100 13.66 5.68 5.10
C TYR A 100 14.11 7.14 5.29
N PRO A 101 14.03 7.67 6.53
CA PRO A 101 14.61 8.97 6.84
C PRO A 101 16.10 9.00 6.49
N TYR A 102 16.56 10.12 5.94
CA TYR A 102 17.95 10.29 5.52
C TYR A 102 18.41 11.73 5.67
N THR A 103 19.73 11.91 5.72
CA THR A 103 20.35 13.24 5.67
C THR A 103 20.90 13.46 4.26
N ASP A 104 20.53 14.57 3.62
CA ASP A 104 21.03 14.91 2.30
C ASP A 104 22.49 15.42 2.32
N ILE A 105 23.06 15.63 1.13
CA ILE A 105 24.44 16.12 0.99
C ILE A 105 24.67 17.52 1.56
N CYS A 106 23.60 18.29 1.77
CA CYS A 106 23.62 19.62 2.36
C CYS A 106 23.45 19.58 3.90
N GLY A 107 23.25 18.40 4.48
CA GLY A 107 23.05 18.21 5.92
C GLY A 107 21.60 18.36 6.38
N ASN A 108 20.62 18.46 5.48
CA ASN A 108 19.21 18.53 5.88
C ASN A 108 18.70 17.14 6.21
N LEU A 109 18.00 17.01 7.34
CA LEU A 109 17.29 15.80 7.71
C LEU A 109 15.94 15.76 6.98
N TRP A 110 15.68 14.63 6.31
CA TRP A 110 14.42 14.31 5.67
C TRP A 110 13.75 13.17 6.42
N ASP A 111 12.49 13.37 6.81
CA ASP A 111 11.67 12.32 7.43
C ASP A 111 11.42 11.19 6.43
N GLY A 112 11.15 9.99 6.94
CA GLY A 112 10.71 8.91 6.09
C GLY A 112 9.37 9.24 5.44
N TYR A 113 9.16 8.66 4.26
CA TYR A 113 8.01 8.99 3.42
C TYR A 113 7.43 7.74 2.78
N LEU A 114 6.15 7.49 3.05
CA LEU A 114 5.35 6.45 2.44
C LEU A 114 4.50 7.04 1.32
N THR A 115 4.43 6.36 0.18
CA THR A 115 3.51 6.70 -0.93
C THR A 115 2.75 5.47 -1.38
N THR A 116 1.42 5.55 -1.38
CA THR A 116 0.52 4.53 -1.91
C THR A 116 -0.11 5.01 -3.21
N TYR A 117 0.03 4.24 -4.27
CA TYR A 117 -0.57 4.49 -5.58
C TYR A 117 -1.80 3.61 -5.78
N PHE A 118 -2.81 4.17 -6.44
CA PHE A 118 -4.09 3.53 -6.70
C PHE A 118 -4.29 3.23 -8.19
N SER A 119 -5.19 2.29 -8.47
CA SER A 119 -5.42 1.79 -9.83
C SER A 119 -6.02 2.80 -10.81
N ASP A 120 -6.58 3.90 -10.29
CA ASP A 120 -7.10 5.04 -11.06
C ASP A 120 -6.00 6.06 -11.41
N GLY A 121 -4.75 5.81 -10.99
CA GLY A 121 -3.59 6.66 -11.25
C GLY A 121 -3.38 7.76 -10.22
N THR A 122 -4.23 7.89 -9.19
CA THR A 122 -3.98 8.82 -8.08
C THR A 122 -3.10 8.18 -7.02
N TYR A 123 -2.65 8.97 -6.05
CA TYR A 123 -1.80 8.50 -4.97
C TYR A 123 -2.09 9.24 -3.67
N PHE A 124 -1.65 8.65 -2.57
CA PHE A 124 -1.59 9.24 -1.24
C PHE A 124 -0.16 9.16 -0.72
N GLY A 125 0.33 10.22 -0.07
CA GLY A 125 1.66 10.26 0.52
C GLY A 125 1.61 10.76 1.95
N ASN A 126 2.40 10.13 2.82
CA ASN A 126 2.51 10.47 4.23
C ASN A 126 3.97 10.46 4.66
N ASN A 127 4.36 11.38 5.53
CA ASN A 127 5.66 11.33 6.19
C ASN A 127 5.50 10.73 7.60
N ASP A 128 6.57 10.16 8.13
CA ASP A 128 6.53 9.44 9.42
C ASP A 128 6.04 10.33 10.57
N THR A 129 6.30 11.65 10.51
CA THR A 129 5.83 12.61 11.52
C THR A 129 4.30 12.73 11.57
N ASN A 130 3.60 12.33 10.50
CA ASN A 130 2.15 12.44 10.35
C ASN A 130 1.42 11.09 10.43
N ASP A 131 2.11 9.98 10.72
CA ASP A 131 1.51 8.64 10.86
C ASP A 131 0.30 8.61 11.78
N SER A 132 0.40 9.34 12.91
CA SER A 132 -0.68 9.41 13.88
C SER A 132 -1.95 10.14 13.39
N ALA A 133 -1.88 10.84 12.26
CA ALA A 133 -3.00 11.60 11.68
C ALA A 133 -3.92 10.77 10.78
N TYR A 134 -3.54 9.52 10.47
CA TYR A 134 -4.29 8.69 9.54
C TYR A 134 -4.69 7.34 10.14
N TRP A 135 -5.83 6.83 9.68
CA TRP A 135 -6.33 5.50 9.98
C TRP A 135 -6.73 4.81 8.69
N TYR A 136 -6.56 3.48 8.59
CA TYR A 136 -6.92 2.71 7.41
C TYR A 136 -7.82 1.51 7.74
N THR A 137 -8.51 1.03 6.72
CA THR A 137 -9.09 -0.31 6.68
C THR A 137 -8.69 -1.00 5.38
N PHE A 138 -8.60 -2.33 5.41
CA PHE A 138 -8.52 -3.14 4.21
C PHE A 138 -9.78 -3.99 4.04
N GLU A 139 -10.27 -4.05 2.80
CA GLU A 139 -11.33 -4.99 2.43
C GLU A 139 -10.86 -6.42 2.76
N GLY A 140 -11.71 -7.17 3.48
CA GLY A 140 -11.43 -8.56 3.87
C GLY A 140 -10.89 -8.77 5.29
N LEU A 141 -10.38 -7.74 5.99
CA LEU A 141 -9.93 -7.89 7.38
C LEU A 141 -11.06 -7.83 8.41
N ASN A 142 -12.22 -7.29 8.05
CA ASN A 142 -13.38 -7.12 8.94
C ASN A 142 -13.01 -6.49 10.30
N GLN A 143 -12.14 -5.48 10.27
CA GLN A 143 -11.66 -4.78 11.47
C GLN A 143 -12.05 -3.30 11.44
N PRO A 144 -12.18 -2.64 12.60
CA PRO A 144 -12.35 -1.19 12.66
C PRO A 144 -11.12 -0.46 12.10
N PRO A 145 -11.22 0.85 11.79
CA PRO A 145 -10.09 1.65 11.37
C PRO A 145 -8.89 1.53 12.32
N VAL A 146 -7.73 1.32 11.73
CA VAL A 146 -6.46 1.08 12.40
C VAL A 146 -5.54 2.26 12.15
N GLN A 147 -4.88 2.78 13.19
CA GLN A 147 -3.93 3.88 13.01
C GLN A 147 -2.79 3.46 12.06
N TYR A 148 -2.39 4.40 11.22
CA TYR A 148 -1.42 4.21 10.15
C TYR A 148 0.01 4.23 10.72
N THR A 149 0.45 3.12 11.33
CA THR A 149 1.74 2.93 12.02
C THR A 149 2.38 1.58 11.71
#